data_AF-A0A975EI79-F1
#
_entry.id   AF-A0A975EI79-F1
#
_cell.length_a   1.000
_cell.length_b   1.000
_cell.length_c   1.000
_cell.angle_alpha   90.00
_cell.angle_beta   90.00
_cell.angle_gamma   90.00
#
_symmetry.space_group_name_H-M   'P 1'
#
loop_
_entity.id
_entity.type
_entity.pdbx_description
1 polymer ?
#
loop_
_entity_poly.entity_id
_entity_poly.type
_entity_poly.pdbx_seq_one_letter_code
_entity_poly.pdbx_strand_id
1 'polypeptide(L)'
;MSIPEIPEDMIEKAFPGGFTIRDEANALASYAFRNGYIEQLHAGKPSELLEDDSYSRITDSEMKTLMIEASEKLANLLQVRESDPEKYATMIRGYGIMNCSQWDRGKINEEA
;
A
#
# COMPACT_ATOMS: atom_id res chain seq x y z
N MET A 1 -18.34 -3.70 15.61
CA MET A 1 -17.05 -4.13 16.17
C MET A 1 -16.19 -2.87 16.22
N SER A 2 -15.76 -2.41 17.40
CA SER A 2 -14.87 -1.25 17.51
C SER A 2 -13.52 -1.63 16.90
N ILE A 3 -12.97 -0.73 16.07
CA ILE A 3 -11.63 -0.92 15.51
C ILE A 3 -10.65 -0.60 16.64
N PRO A 4 -9.71 -1.50 16.96
CA PRO A 4 -8.76 -1.23 18.04
C PRO A 4 -7.93 0.02 17.72
N GLU A 5 -7.80 0.90 18.70
CA GLU A 5 -6.92 2.07 18.60
C GLU A 5 -5.46 1.63 18.45
N ILE A 6 -4.72 2.37 17.62
CA ILE A 6 -3.29 2.15 17.42
C ILE A 6 -2.54 2.94 18.51
N PRO A 7 -1.66 2.31 19.30
CA PRO A 7 -0.89 3.01 20.33
C PRO A 7 -0.07 4.18 19.75
N GLU A 8 -0.06 5.33 20.45
CA GLU A 8 0.63 6.54 19.99
C GLU A 8 2.14 6.34 19.78
N ASP A 9 2.79 5.55 20.63
CA ASP A 9 4.22 5.23 20.53
C ASP A 9 4.55 4.45 19.26
N MET A 10 3.63 3.59 18.80
CA MET A 10 3.76 2.89 17.53
C MET A 10 3.62 3.86 16.35
N ILE A 11 2.71 4.82 16.44
CA ILE A 11 2.50 5.85 15.41
C ILE A 11 3.75 6.73 15.30
N GLU A 12 4.27 7.23 16.42
CA GLU A 12 5.45 8.10 16.45
C GLU A 12 6.70 7.38 15.91
N LYS A 13 6.88 6.12 16.30
CA LYS A 13 7.99 5.30 15.80
C LYS A 13 7.90 5.03 14.30
N ALA A 14 6.70 4.73 13.79
CA ALA A 14 6.50 4.43 12.38
C ALA A 14 6.51 5.69 11.50
N PHE A 15 6.07 6.82 12.04
CA PHE A 15 5.91 8.07 11.33
C PHE A 15 6.54 9.24 12.12
N PRO A 16 7.87 9.29 12.20
CA PRO A 16 8.56 10.38 12.90
C PRO A 16 8.22 11.72 12.24
N GLY A 17 7.83 12.71 13.06
CA GLY A 17 7.34 14.00 12.59
C GLY A 17 5.89 14.00 12.09
N GLY A 18 5.16 12.91 12.31
CA GLY A 18 3.74 12.78 11.97
C GLY A 18 3.47 12.00 10.69
N PHE A 19 2.19 11.66 10.50
CA PHE A 19 1.70 10.96 9.32
C PHE A 19 1.43 11.95 8.18
N THR A 20 2.11 11.75 7.06
CA THR A 20 2.10 12.68 5.91
C THR A 20 1.29 12.15 4.74
N ILE A 21 1.00 13.01 3.75
CA ILE A 21 0.37 12.56 2.49
C ILE A 21 1.21 11.52 1.73
N ARG A 22 2.53 11.56 1.89
CA ARG A 22 3.43 10.59 1.27
C ARG A 22 3.35 9.24 1.95
N ASP A 23 3.14 9.20 3.27
CA ASP A 23 2.85 7.99 4.03
C ASP A 23 1.50 7.39 3.67
N GLU A 24 0.48 8.25 3.53
CA GLU A 24 -0.84 7.86 3.02
C GLU A 24 -0.71 7.22 1.64
N ALA A 25 0.03 7.83 0.72
CA ALA A 25 0.28 7.25 -0.60
C ALA A 25 1.00 5.88 -0.53
N ASN A 26 1.99 5.72 0.37
CA ASN A 26 2.64 4.42 0.59
C ASN A 26 1.64 3.36 1.07
N ALA A 27 0.83 3.70 2.08
CA ALA A 27 -0.17 2.80 2.63
C ALA A 27 -1.25 2.44 1.59
N LEU A 28 -1.72 3.40 0.79
CA LEU A 28 -2.66 3.18 -0.30
C LEU A 28 -2.08 2.24 -1.37
N ALA A 29 -0.83 2.46 -1.79
CA ALA A 29 -0.16 1.58 -2.74
C ALA A 29 -0.01 0.16 -2.17
N SER A 30 0.43 0.02 -0.92
CA SER A 30 0.51 -1.28 -0.27
C SER A 30 -0.86 -1.96 -0.16
N TYR A 31 -1.91 -1.23 0.19
CA TYR A 31 -3.27 -1.76 0.32
C TYR A 31 -3.81 -2.26 -1.01
N ALA A 32 -3.60 -1.50 -2.09
CA ALA A 32 -4.10 -1.82 -3.41
C ALA A 32 -3.43 -3.07 -4.00
N PHE A 33 -2.10 -3.16 -3.88
CA PHE A 33 -1.34 -4.21 -4.55
C PHE A 33 -1.23 -5.50 -3.74
N ARG A 34 -1.05 -5.44 -2.42
CA ARG A 34 -0.75 -6.64 -1.60
C ARG A 34 -2.00 -7.46 -1.29
N ASN A 35 -1.78 -8.68 -0.80
CA ASN A 35 -2.84 -9.58 -0.33
C ASN A 35 -3.87 -9.87 -1.45
N GLY A 36 -3.39 -10.40 -2.57
CA GLY A 36 -4.16 -10.48 -3.80
C GLY A 36 -3.48 -11.31 -4.88
N TYR A 37 -3.88 -11.10 -6.14
CA TYR A 37 -3.30 -11.79 -7.29
C TYR A 37 -1.77 -11.63 -7.39
N ILE A 38 -1.21 -10.50 -6.95
CA ILE A 38 0.26 -10.31 -6.92
C ILE A 38 0.96 -11.42 -6.13
N GLU A 39 0.32 -11.94 -5.08
CA GLU A 39 0.89 -12.98 -4.21
C GLU A 39 1.12 -14.28 -5.00
N GLN A 40 0.32 -14.53 -6.04
CA GLN A 40 0.50 -15.67 -6.94
C GLN A 40 1.65 -15.46 -7.93
N LEU A 41 1.93 -14.20 -8.30
CA LEU A 41 2.98 -13.86 -9.26
C LEU A 41 4.36 -13.79 -8.61
N HIS A 42 4.45 -13.32 -7.37
CA HIS A 42 5.75 -13.08 -6.69
C HIS A 42 6.15 -14.10 -5.62
N ALA A 43 5.32 -15.10 -5.28
CA ALA A 43 5.65 -16.12 -4.28
C ALA A 43 6.72 -17.15 -4.73
N GLY A 44 7.26 -17.01 -5.94
CA GLY A 44 8.27 -17.91 -6.52
C GLY A 44 9.68 -17.71 -5.97
N LYS A 45 10.60 -18.61 -6.35
CA LYS A 45 12.04 -18.43 -6.11
C LYS A 45 12.65 -17.55 -7.20
N PRO A 46 13.63 -16.69 -6.88
CA PRO A 46 14.43 -16.00 -7.89
C PRO A 46 15.05 -16.99 -8.90
N SER A 47 15.19 -16.55 -10.14
CA SER A 47 15.79 -17.28 -11.25
C SER A 47 16.64 -16.31 -12.07
N GLU A 48 17.78 -16.76 -12.59
CA GLU A 48 18.67 -15.94 -13.44
C GLU A 48 17.95 -15.40 -14.69
N LEU A 49 16.94 -16.12 -15.21
CA LEU A 49 16.09 -15.64 -16.31
C LEU A 49 15.33 -14.34 -15.97
N LEU A 50 15.08 -14.11 -14.69
CA LEU A 50 14.43 -12.90 -14.18
C LEU A 50 15.45 -11.77 -13.92
N GLU A 51 16.70 -11.90 -14.35
CA GLU A 51 17.70 -10.80 -14.35
C GLU A 51 17.79 -10.13 -15.72
N ASP A 52 17.49 -10.86 -16.80
CA ASP A 52 17.42 -10.33 -18.17
C ASP A 52 16.15 -9.49 -18.36
N ASP A 53 16.32 -8.23 -18.75
CA ASP A 53 15.27 -7.24 -18.94
C ASP A 53 14.55 -7.34 -20.29
N SER A 54 15.02 -8.18 -21.21
CA SER A 54 14.31 -8.51 -22.46
C SER A 54 13.10 -9.42 -22.24
N TYR A 55 13.03 -10.13 -21.11
CA TYR A 55 11.88 -10.95 -20.73
C TYR A 55 10.90 -10.18 -19.85
N SER A 56 9.63 -10.20 -20.24
CA SER A 56 8.58 -9.70 -19.35
C SER A 56 8.37 -10.67 -18.18
N ARG A 57 8.35 -10.12 -16.96
CA ARG A 57 8.05 -10.85 -15.72
C ARG A 57 6.55 -10.92 -15.43
N ILE A 58 5.76 -10.05 -16.08
CA ILE A 58 4.30 -9.95 -15.94
C ILE A 58 3.72 -9.74 -17.34
N THR A 59 2.93 -10.70 -17.80
CA THR A 59 2.19 -10.61 -19.07
C THR A 59 1.14 -9.52 -19.03
N ASP A 60 0.68 -9.05 -20.19
CA ASP A 60 -0.40 -8.05 -20.27
C ASP A 60 -1.69 -8.53 -19.58
N SER A 61 -2.01 -9.82 -19.68
CA SER A 61 -3.17 -10.41 -19.00
C SER A 61 -3.02 -10.40 -17.48
N GLU A 62 -1.82 -10.68 -16.98
CA GLU A 62 -1.54 -10.62 -15.54
C GLU A 62 -1.59 -9.18 -15.05
N MET A 63 -1.00 -8.24 -15.80
CA MET A 63 -1.04 -6.82 -15.51
C MET A 63 -2.47 -6.29 -15.46
N LYS A 64 -3.31 -6.66 -16.45
CA LYS A 64 -4.73 -6.27 -16.45
C LYS A 64 -5.46 -6.78 -15.22
N THR A 65 -5.22 -8.03 -14.82
CA THR A 65 -5.81 -8.62 -13.62
C THR A 65 -5.38 -7.86 -12.36
N LEU A 66 -4.08 -7.57 -12.22
CA LEU A 66 -3.55 -6.75 -11.13
C LEU A 66 -4.22 -5.38 -11.05
N MET A 67 -4.36 -4.69 -12.18
CA MET A 67 -4.93 -3.34 -12.22
C MET A 67 -6.41 -3.33 -11.84
N ILE A 68 -7.19 -4.31 -12.30
CA ILE A 68 -8.61 -4.44 -11.92
C ILE A 68 -8.72 -4.65 -10.41
N GLU A 69 -8.02 -5.62 -9.84
CA GLU A 69 -8.10 -5.92 -8.40
C GLU A 69 -7.64 -4.74 -7.53
N ALA A 70 -6.53 -4.10 -7.90
CA ALA A 70 -6.03 -2.92 -7.22
C ALA A 70 -7.05 -1.77 -7.25
N SER A 71 -7.68 -1.54 -8.41
CA SER A 71 -8.69 -0.49 -8.59
C SER A 71 -9.97 -0.77 -7.79
N GLU A 72 -10.40 -2.03 -7.68
CA GLU A 72 -11.56 -2.43 -6.86
C GLU A 72 -11.28 -2.21 -5.37
N LYS A 73 -10.10 -2.59 -4.89
CA LYS A 73 -9.64 -2.32 -3.53
C LYS A 73 -9.64 -0.83 -3.24
N LEU A 74 -9.07 -0.01 -4.13
CA LEU A 74 -9.05 1.44 -3.97
C LEU A 74 -10.45 2.05 -3.98
N ALA A 75 -11.35 1.60 -4.87
CA ALA A 75 -12.72 2.09 -4.92
C ALA A 75 -13.45 1.85 -3.58
N ASN A 76 -13.33 0.65 -3.01
CA ASN A 76 -13.89 0.33 -1.70
C ASN A 76 -13.32 1.23 -0.61
N LEU A 77 -12.01 1.47 -0.63
CA LEU A 77 -11.34 2.29 0.35
C LEU A 77 -11.73 3.77 0.26
N LEU A 78 -11.87 4.30 -0.96
CA LEU A 78 -12.38 5.66 -1.20
C LEU A 78 -13.82 5.79 -0.71
N GLN A 79 -14.67 4.77 -0.91
CA GLN A 79 -16.01 4.77 -0.33
C GLN A 79 -15.99 4.81 1.21
N VAL A 80 -15.08 4.09 1.85
CA VAL A 80 -14.89 4.18 3.32
C VAL A 80 -14.41 5.57 3.71
N ARG A 81 -13.50 6.20 2.97
CA ARG A 81 -13.06 7.58 3.23
C ARG A 81 -14.21 8.57 3.26
N GLU A 82 -15.15 8.46 2.32
CA GLU A 82 -16.29 9.37 2.24
C GLU A 82 -17.38 9.07 3.29
N SER A 83 -17.57 7.79 3.65
CA SER A 83 -18.65 7.36 4.56
C SER A 83 -18.26 7.27 6.03
N ASP A 84 -16.98 7.02 6.33
CA ASP A 84 -16.41 6.85 7.67
C ASP A 84 -14.92 7.26 7.67
N PRO A 85 -14.62 8.58 7.71
CA PRO A 85 -13.25 9.09 7.65
C PRO A 85 -12.35 8.60 8.78
N GLU A 86 -12.90 8.37 9.98
CA GLU A 86 -12.13 7.89 11.14
C GLU A 86 -11.67 6.44 10.95
N LYS A 87 -12.57 5.59 10.43
CA LYS A 87 -12.21 4.23 10.04
C LYS A 87 -11.17 4.23 8.93
N TYR A 88 -11.33 5.07 7.92
CA TYR A 88 -10.34 5.21 6.85
C TYR A 88 -8.96 5.57 7.41
N ALA A 89 -8.89 6.60 8.26
CA ALA A 89 -7.63 7.06 8.87
C ALA A 89 -6.96 5.96 9.70
N THR A 90 -7.75 5.22 10.49
CA THR A 90 -7.25 4.10 11.30
C THR A 90 -6.72 2.97 10.42
N MET A 91 -7.47 2.57 9.39
CA MET A 91 -7.06 1.52 8.45
C MET A 91 -5.75 1.89 7.75
N ILE A 92 -5.66 3.10 7.21
CA ILE A 92 -4.51 3.55 6.43
C ILE A 92 -3.26 3.69 7.28
N ARG A 93 -3.36 4.24 8.50
CA ARG A 93 -2.23 4.27 9.44
C ARG A 93 -1.78 2.86 9.81
N GLY A 94 -2.72 1.95 10.07
CA GLY A 94 -2.41 0.54 10.34
C GLY A 94 -1.63 -0.11 9.20
N TYR A 95 -2.08 0.05 7.95
CA TYR A 95 -1.37 -0.44 6.77
C TYR A 95 0.02 0.19 6.60
N GLY A 96 0.13 1.50 6.85
CA GLY A 96 1.42 2.20 6.81
C GLY A 96 2.41 1.64 7.84
N ILE A 97 1.97 1.39 9.08
CA ILE A 97 2.82 0.83 10.14
C ILE A 97 3.29 -0.58 9.78
N MET A 98 2.36 -1.45 9.37
CA MET A 98 2.64 -2.86 9.12
C MET A 98 3.54 -3.08 7.91
N ASN A 99 3.30 -2.34 6.82
CA ASN A 99 3.90 -2.67 5.52
C ASN A 99 4.88 -1.62 5.02
N CYS A 100 4.80 -0.37 5.49
CA CYS A 100 5.48 0.77 4.88
C CYS A 100 6.42 1.51 5.83
N SER A 101 6.54 1.11 7.10
CA SER A 101 7.35 1.82 8.10
C SER A 101 8.86 1.87 7.79
N GLN A 102 9.32 1.03 6.85
CA GLN A 102 10.71 1.02 6.37
C GLN A 102 10.84 1.51 4.91
N TRP A 103 9.75 2.01 4.32
CA TRP A 103 9.76 2.52 2.95
C TRP A 103 10.22 3.97 2.93
N ASP A 104 10.71 4.41 1.77
CA ASP A 104 11.08 5.80 1.58
C ASP A 104 9.85 6.72 1.77
N ARG A 105 10.01 7.70 2.67
CA ARG A 105 9.04 8.74 2.98
C ARG A 105 9.17 9.95 2.04
N GLY A 106 10.11 9.94 1.10
CA GLY A 106 10.34 10.97 0.09
C GLY A 106 10.61 12.35 0.67
N LYS A 107 10.67 13.36 -0.21
CA LYS A 107 10.54 14.77 0.18
C LYS A 107 9.14 15.23 -0.18
N ILE A 108 8.41 15.83 0.75
CA ILE A 108 7.18 16.55 0.41
C ILE A 108 7.65 17.83 -0.29
N ASN A 109 7.38 17.96 -1.58
CA ASN A 109 7.61 19.24 -2.26
C ASN A 109 6.62 20.23 -1.64
N GLU A 110 7.13 21.25 -0.95
CA GLU A 110 6.32 22.32 -0.33
C GLU A 110 5.67 23.24 -1.37
N GLU A 111 5.90 22.99 -2.65
CA GLU A 111 5.40 23.77 -3.79
C GLU A 111 4.60 22.85 -4.72
N ALA A 112 3.31 22.71 -4.46
CA ALA A 112 2.32 22.16 -5.41
C ALA A 112 1.02 22.96 -5.31
#